data_AF-A0AAC8WL23-F1
#
_entry.id   AF-A0AAC8WL23-F1
#
_cell.length_a   1.000
_cell.length_b   1.000
_cell.length_c   1.000
_cell.angle_alpha   90.00
_cell.angle_beta   90.00
_cell.angle_gamma   90.00
#
_symmetry.space_group_name_H-M   'P 1'
#
loop_
_entity.id
_entity.type
_entity.pdbx_description
1 polymer ?
#
loop_
_entity_poly.entity_id
_entity_poly.type
_entity_poly.pdbx_seq_one_letter_code
_entity_poly.pdbx_strand_id
1 'polypeptide(L)'
;MLNKDNCFIVEIEDIFDRKILEEANNISFICTSLSIGSDRQVGKVLLETYIYTLSELEFLPKSIILLNEAVLLTLPISDCYLYLKRLQDRGVEILVCDTSATYYNIVKKMQVGKLIGMKAIIEKQLGATKLINIS
;
A
#
# COMPACT_ATOMS: atom_id res chain seq x y z
N MET A 1 9.04 -28.56 33.95
CA MET A 1 7.77 -28.78 33.22
C MET A 1 7.14 -27.41 33.05
N LEU A 2 7.18 -26.83 31.85
CA LEU A 2 6.44 -25.60 31.54
C LEU A 2 4.95 -25.95 31.53
N ASN A 3 4.17 -25.32 32.42
CA ASN A 3 2.73 -25.53 32.53
C ASN A 3 2.05 -25.09 31.24
N LYS A 4 1.24 -25.98 30.66
CA LYS A 4 0.46 -25.74 29.44
C LYS A 4 -0.46 -24.50 29.55
N ASP A 5 -0.84 -24.12 30.76
CA ASP A 5 -1.75 -23.00 31.01
C ASP A 5 -1.13 -21.62 30.77
N ASN A 6 0.21 -21.50 30.81
CA ASN A 6 0.92 -20.24 30.54
C ASN A 6 1.17 -19.99 29.06
N CYS A 7 1.05 -21.00 28.19
CA CYS A 7 1.28 -20.86 26.76
C CYS A 7 0.09 -20.14 26.09
N PHE A 8 -1.14 -20.49 26.49
CA PHE A 8 -2.36 -19.90 25.94
C PHE A 8 -2.52 -18.42 26.29
N ILE A 9 -2.10 -17.99 27.49
CA ILE A 9 -2.22 -16.60 27.92
C ILE A 9 -1.24 -15.70 27.12
N VAL A 10 0.00 -16.15 26.94
CA VAL A 10 1.02 -15.42 26.15
C VAL A 10 0.59 -15.28 24.69
N GLU A 11 0.04 -16.34 24.08
CA GLU A 11 -0.48 -16.26 22.71
C GLU A 11 -1.63 -15.26 22.56
N ILE A 12 -2.54 -15.19 23.55
CA ILE A 12 -3.68 -14.25 23.53
C ILE A 12 -3.20 -12.81 23.71
N GLU A 13 -2.24 -12.55 24.60
CA GLU A 13 -1.65 -11.21 24.78
C GLU A 13 -0.93 -10.74 23.51
N ASP A 14 -0.11 -11.59 22.89
CA ASP A 14 0.58 -11.27 21.63
C ASP A 14 -0.41 -10.97 20.49
N ILE A 15 -1.51 -11.71 20.39
CA ILE A 15 -2.57 -11.47 19.40
C ILE A 15 -3.24 -10.11 19.66
N PHE A 16 -3.51 -9.78 20.93
CA PHE A 16 -4.14 -8.54 21.32
C PHE A 16 -3.25 -7.32 21.02
N ASP A 17 -1.96 -7.41 21.37
CA ASP A 17 -0.98 -6.35 21.12
C ASP A 17 -0.76 -6.13 19.63
N ARG A 18 -0.67 -7.22 18.84
CA ARG A 18 -0.62 -7.12 17.37
C ARG A 18 -1.83 -6.41 16.79
N LYS A 19 -3.03 -6.74 17.27
CA LYS A 19 -4.27 -6.11 16.80
C LYS A 19 -4.33 -4.63 17.16
N ILE A 20 -3.90 -4.26 18.37
CA ILE A 20 -3.77 -2.85 18.77
C ILE A 20 -2.78 -2.11 17.86
N LEU A 21 -1.63 -2.73 17.59
CA LEU A 21 -0.61 -2.16 16.71
C LEU A 21 -1.16 -1.98 15.29
N GLU A 22 -1.87 -2.96 14.74
CA GLU A 22 -2.53 -2.85 13.42
C GLU A 22 -3.60 -1.77 13.39
N GLU A 23 -4.45 -1.66 14.42
CA GLU A 23 -5.49 -0.63 14.52
C GLU A 23 -4.89 0.78 14.70
N ALA A 24 -3.77 0.90 15.41
CA ALA A 24 -3.02 2.14 15.57
C ALA A 24 -2.16 2.51 14.35
N ASN A 25 -1.83 1.55 13.48
CA ASN A 25 -0.93 1.72 12.34
C ASN A 25 -1.62 2.42 11.17
N ASN A 26 -1.89 3.72 11.30
CA ASN A 26 -2.43 4.55 10.22
C ASN A 26 -1.33 5.16 9.33
N ILE A 27 -0.40 4.32 8.87
CA ILE A 27 0.63 4.72 7.91
C ILE A 27 0.04 4.64 6.50
N SER A 28 0.27 5.69 5.71
CA SER A 28 -0.11 5.71 4.30
C SER A 28 1.09 6.02 3.42
N PHE A 29 1.20 5.28 2.32
CA PHE A 29 2.22 5.50 1.31
C PHE A 29 1.65 6.32 0.17
N ILE A 30 2.46 7.20 -0.41
CA ILE A 30 2.10 7.96 -1.61
C ILE A 30 3.13 7.62 -2.68
N CYS A 31 2.67 7.29 -3.88
CA CYS A 31 3.54 7.07 -5.04
C CYS A 31 3.04 7.93 -6.20
N THR A 32 3.97 8.62 -6.87
CA THR A 32 3.66 9.59 -7.93
C THR A 32 4.38 9.29 -9.26
N SER A 33 5.26 8.27 -9.26
CA SER A 33 6.22 7.96 -10.33
C SER A 33 6.26 6.45 -10.61
N LEU A 34 6.70 6.06 -11.81
CA LEU A 34 7.02 4.67 -12.17
C LEU A 34 8.47 4.28 -11.83
N SER A 35 9.16 5.13 -11.05
CA SER A 35 10.56 4.99 -10.69
C SER A 35 10.83 5.70 -9.35
N ILE A 36 11.74 5.16 -8.55
CA ILE A 36 12.28 5.84 -7.35
C ILE A 36 13.57 6.58 -7.72
N GLY A 37 13.64 7.86 -7.38
CA GLY A 37 14.83 8.68 -7.65
C GLY A 37 14.97 9.09 -9.12
N SER A 38 16.11 9.70 -9.45
CA SER A 38 16.34 10.35 -10.75
C SER A 38 16.75 9.41 -11.87
N ASP A 39 17.48 8.33 -11.56
CA ASP A 39 17.87 7.32 -12.55
C ASP A 39 16.69 6.37 -12.80
N ARG A 40 16.10 6.44 -14.00
CA ARG A 40 14.92 5.64 -14.35
C ARG A 40 15.17 4.15 -14.48
N GLN A 41 16.38 3.74 -14.88
CA GLN A 41 16.67 2.31 -15.06
C GLN A 41 16.77 1.64 -13.70
N VAL A 42 17.56 2.22 -12.80
CA VAL A 42 17.70 1.73 -11.43
C VAL A 42 16.40 1.94 -10.66
N GLY A 43 15.78 3.11 -10.80
CA GLY A 43 14.60 3.48 -10.04
C GLY A 43 13.35 2.65 -10.34
N LYS A 44 13.20 2.12 -11.57
CA LYS A 44 12.13 1.15 -11.87
C LYS A 44 12.33 -0.15 -11.07
N VAL A 45 13.56 -0.68 -11.06
CA VAL A 45 13.91 -1.90 -10.30
C VAL A 45 13.71 -1.68 -8.80
N LEU A 46 14.10 -0.51 -8.30
CA LEU A 46 13.88 -0.13 -6.91
C LEU A 46 12.39 -0.07 -6.57
N LEU A 47 11.56 0.58 -7.40
CA LEU A 47 10.12 0.66 -7.17
C LEU A 47 9.47 -0.72 -7.12
N GLU A 48 9.81 -1.60 -8.06
CA GLU A 48 9.30 -2.97 -8.10
C GLU A 48 9.70 -3.74 -6.85
N THR A 49 10.99 -3.73 -6.51
CA THR A 49 11.52 -4.42 -5.32
C THR A 49 10.93 -3.87 -4.04
N TYR A 50 10.67 -2.55 -3.98
CA TYR A 50 10.04 -1.89 -2.86
C TYR A 50 8.60 -2.39 -2.63
N ILE A 51 7.76 -2.36 -3.68
CA ILE A 51 6.36 -2.79 -3.57
C ILE A 51 6.28 -4.30 -3.32
N TYR A 52 7.15 -5.09 -3.95
CA TYR A 52 7.30 -6.52 -3.64
C TYR A 52 7.59 -6.72 -2.16
N THR A 53 8.66 -6.11 -1.63
CA THR A 53 9.07 -6.29 -0.23
C THR A 53 7.98 -5.83 0.73
N LEU A 54 7.33 -4.70 0.45
CA LEU A 54 6.17 -4.21 1.21
C LEU A 54 5.04 -5.25 1.26
N SER A 55 4.79 -5.94 0.15
CA SER A 55 3.76 -6.99 0.06
C SER A 55 4.10 -8.28 0.82
N GLU A 56 5.35 -8.46 1.24
CA GLU A 56 5.84 -9.60 2.04
C GLU A 56 5.94 -9.28 3.53
N LEU A 57 5.84 -8.01 3.94
CA LEU A 57 5.91 -7.64 5.35
C LEU A 57 4.72 -8.18 6.14
N GLU A 58 4.95 -8.45 7.43
CA GLU A 58 3.90 -8.82 8.38
C GLU A 58 2.99 -7.62 8.68
N PHE A 59 3.59 -6.49 9.04
CA PHE A 59 2.89 -5.24 9.31
C PHE A 59 2.77 -4.41 8.03
N LEU A 60 1.53 -4.20 7.58
CA LEU A 60 1.22 -3.48 6.34
C LEU A 60 0.75 -2.05 6.62
N PRO A 61 0.91 -1.12 5.65
CA PRO A 61 0.26 0.18 5.74
C PRO A 61 -1.24 0.06 5.65
N LYS A 62 -1.94 1.09 6.12
CA LYS A 62 -3.38 1.19 5.96
C LYS A 62 -3.77 1.49 4.52
N SER A 63 -3.00 2.33 3.83
CA SER A 63 -3.28 2.68 2.44
C SER A 63 -2.04 2.96 1.60
N ILE A 64 -2.20 2.80 0.28
CA ILE A 64 -1.27 3.24 -0.75
C ILE A 64 -2.06 4.14 -1.71
N ILE A 65 -1.61 5.38 -1.84
CA ILE A 65 -2.20 6.41 -2.69
C ILE A 65 -1.36 6.53 -3.96
N LEU A 66 -2.00 6.29 -5.11
CA LEU A 66 -1.40 6.39 -6.43
C LEU A 66 -1.88 7.65 -7.14
N LEU A 67 -0.91 8.50 -7.51
CA LEU A 67 -1.10 9.78 -8.21
C LEU A 67 -0.27 9.79 -9.48
N ASN A 68 -0.61 10.69 -10.41
CA ASN A 68 0.16 10.91 -11.64
C ASN A 68 0.42 9.60 -12.39
N GLU A 69 1.64 9.31 -12.87
CA GLU A 69 1.94 8.10 -13.65
C GLU A 69 1.89 6.82 -12.80
N ALA A 70 1.98 6.90 -11.48
CA ALA A 70 1.90 5.72 -10.61
C ALA A 70 0.55 4.99 -10.69
N VAL A 71 -0.52 5.65 -11.18
CA VAL A 71 -1.80 4.98 -11.43
C VAL A 71 -1.67 3.84 -12.44
N LEU A 72 -0.65 3.88 -13.33
CA LEU A 72 -0.39 2.84 -14.32
C LEU A 72 0.06 1.52 -13.69
N LEU A 73 0.55 1.53 -12.44
CA LEU A 73 0.93 0.31 -11.70
C LEU A 73 -0.25 -0.65 -11.45
N THR A 74 -1.48 -0.13 -11.55
CA THR A 74 -2.72 -0.88 -11.35
C THR A 74 -3.14 -1.73 -12.55
N LEU A 75 -2.44 -1.59 -13.68
CA LEU A 75 -2.69 -2.35 -14.89
C LEU A 75 -1.98 -3.71 -14.86
N PRO A 76 -2.59 -4.80 -15.38
CA PRO A 76 -1.96 -6.13 -15.42
C PRO A 76 -0.60 -6.21 -16.12
N ILE A 77 -0.27 -5.23 -16.97
CA ILE A 77 1.02 -5.15 -17.67
C ILE A 77 2.16 -4.62 -16.78
N SER A 78 1.85 -4.06 -15.60
CA SER A 78 2.87 -3.59 -14.67
C SER A 78 3.48 -4.75 -13.88
N ASP A 79 4.79 -4.75 -13.74
CA ASP A 79 5.51 -5.70 -12.87
C ASP A 79 5.07 -5.60 -11.39
N CYS A 80 4.50 -4.46 -10.99
CA CYS A 80 3.99 -4.22 -9.63
C CYS A 80 2.54 -4.71 -9.41
N TYR A 81 1.82 -5.09 -10.47
CA TYR A 81 0.39 -5.37 -10.41
C TYR A 81 0.04 -6.47 -9.40
N LEU A 82 0.74 -7.60 -9.46
CA LEU A 82 0.47 -8.74 -8.59
C LEU A 82 0.77 -8.42 -7.11
N TYR A 83 1.78 -7.58 -6.85
CA TYR A 83 2.13 -7.15 -5.50
C TYR A 83 1.09 -6.18 -4.93
N LEU A 84 0.61 -5.23 -5.74
CA LEU A 84 -0.51 -4.35 -5.35
C LEU A 84 -1.79 -5.16 -5.11
N LYS A 85 -2.06 -6.16 -5.94
CA LYS A 85 -3.21 -7.05 -5.75
C LYS A 85 -3.11 -7.83 -4.44
N ARG A 86 -1.94 -8.39 -4.13
CA ARG A 86 -1.67 -9.05 -2.86
C ARG A 86 -1.87 -8.12 -1.66
N LEU A 87 -1.34 -6.90 -1.72
CA LEU A 87 -1.54 -5.88 -0.68
C LEU A 87 -3.02 -5.59 -0.46
N GLN A 88 -3.79 -5.40 -1.55
CA GLN A 88 -5.24 -5.19 -1.47
C GLN A 88 -5.96 -6.39 -0.84
N ASP A 89 -5.60 -7.61 -1.23
CA ASP A 89 -6.21 -8.84 -0.71
C ASP A 89 -5.88 -9.05 0.78
N ARG A 90 -4.75 -8.48 1.25
CA ARG A 90 -4.35 -8.43 2.66
C ARG A 90 -4.90 -7.21 3.41
N GLY A 91 -5.84 -6.46 2.82
CA GLY A 91 -6.58 -5.37 3.49
C GLY A 91 -6.01 -3.97 3.32
N VAL A 92 -4.94 -3.78 2.54
CA VAL A 92 -4.41 -2.44 2.25
C VAL A 92 -5.32 -1.72 1.27
N GLU A 93 -5.74 -0.50 1.62
CA GLU A 93 -6.51 0.33 0.69
C GLU A 93 -5.63 0.85 -0.44
N ILE A 94 -5.80 0.32 -1.65
CA ILE A 94 -5.15 0.86 -2.86
C ILE A 94 -6.04 1.97 -3.44
N LEU A 95 -5.62 3.22 -3.28
CA LEU A 95 -6.39 4.41 -3.58
C LEU A 95 -5.82 5.09 -4.83
N VAL A 96 -6.64 5.29 -5.85
CA VAL A 96 -6.18 5.73 -7.18
C VAL A 96 -6.83 7.04 -7.54
N CYS A 97 -6.02 8.05 -7.84
CA CYS A 97 -6.50 9.37 -8.21
C CYS A 97 -7.36 9.32 -9.49
N ASP A 98 -8.61 9.73 -9.39
CA ASP A 98 -9.58 9.74 -10.48
C ASP A 98 -9.10 10.52 -11.72
N THR A 99 -8.48 11.66 -11.48
CA THR A 99 -8.06 12.62 -12.49
C THR A 99 -6.87 12.06 -13.25
N SER A 100 -5.90 11.46 -12.53
CA SER A 100 -4.77 10.77 -13.15
C SER A 100 -5.21 9.53 -13.94
N ALA A 101 -6.08 8.69 -13.38
CA ALA A 101 -6.58 7.51 -14.07
C ALA A 101 -7.38 7.86 -15.34
N THR A 102 -8.12 8.97 -15.31
CA THR A 102 -8.84 9.51 -16.46
C THR A 102 -7.85 10.02 -17.52
N TYR A 103 -6.85 10.81 -17.11
CA TYR A 103 -5.82 11.34 -18.00
C TYR A 103 -5.08 10.22 -18.78
N TYR A 104 -4.69 9.14 -18.09
CA TYR A 104 -4.04 7.99 -18.72
C TYR A 104 -5.00 7.01 -19.41
N ASN A 105 -6.31 7.28 -19.43
CA ASN A 105 -7.34 6.44 -20.04
C ASN A 105 -7.36 4.99 -19.50
N ILE A 106 -7.20 4.83 -18.18
CA ILE A 106 -7.13 3.52 -17.52
C ILE A 106 -8.33 3.17 -16.64
N VAL A 107 -9.27 4.10 -16.42
CA VAL A 107 -10.45 3.91 -15.52
C VAL A 107 -11.15 2.56 -15.69
N LYS A 108 -11.34 2.08 -16.93
CA LYS A 108 -12.02 0.80 -17.23
C LYS A 108 -11.07 -0.41 -17.34
N LYS A 109 -9.77 -0.20 -17.21
CA LYS A 109 -8.71 -1.19 -17.41
C LYS A 109 -8.03 -1.63 -16.11
N MET A 110 -8.15 -0.83 -15.05
CA MET A 110 -7.61 -1.16 -13.74
C MET A 110 -8.24 -2.45 -13.20
N GLN A 111 -7.41 -3.31 -12.62
CA GLN A 111 -7.85 -4.55 -11.99
C GLN A 111 -7.60 -4.56 -10.47
N VAL A 112 -6.90 -3.54 -9.96
CA VAL A 112 -6.62 -3.31 -8.54
C VAL A 112 -6.82 -1.84 -8.21
N GLY A 113 -7.27 -1.57 -6.99
CA GLY A 113 -7.51 -0.26 -6.44
C GLY A 113 -8.90 0.31 -6.69
N LYS A 114 -9.19 1.39 -5.96
CA LYS A 114 -10.44 2.14 -6.03
C LYS A 114 -10.17 3.57 -6.46
N LEU A 115 -10.96 4.06 -7.41
CA LEU A 115 -10.92 5.46 -7.83
C LEU A 115 -11.42 6.37 -6.70
N ILE A 116 -10.62 7.39 -6.38
CA ILE A 116 -10.97 8.44 -5.43
C ILE A 116 -10.60 9.82 -5.97
N GLY A 117 -11.41 10.82 -5.64
CA GLY A 117 -11.13 12.21 -5.97
C GLY A 117 -10.16 12.88 -4.99
N MET A 118 -9.65 14.04 -5.39
CA MET A 118 -8.65 14.80 -4.63
C MET A 118 -9.07 15.11 -3.18
N LYS A 119 -10.34 15.43 -2.95
CA LYS A 119 -10.84 15.69 -1.59
C LYS A 119 -10.61 14.48 -0.66
N ALA A 120 -10.96 13.28 -1.11
CA ALA A 120 -10.78 12.06 -0.33
C ALA A 120 -9.29 11.71 -0.15
N ILE A 121 -8.44 12.03 -1.15
CA ILE A 121 -6.98 11.88 -1.02
C ILE A 121 -6.45 12.76 0.11
N ILE A 122 -6.83 14.04 0.12
CA ILE A 122 -6.41 14.98 1.17
C ILE A 122 -6.93 14.54 2.55
N GLU A 123 -8.18 14.09 2.66
CA GLU A 123 -8.74 13.57 3.90
C GLU A 123 -7.95 12.35 4.42
N LYS A 124 -7.57 11.42 3.54
CA LYS A 124 -6.72 10.27 3.90
C LYS A 124 -5.32 10.70 4.34
N GLN A 125 -4.73 11.67 3.66
CA GLN A 125 -3.43 12.24 4.02
C GLN A 125 -3.45 12.91 5.39
N LEU A 126 -4.45 13.75 5.66
CA LEU A 126 -4.62 14.44 6.94
C LEU A 126 -4.92 13.47 8.08
N GLY A 127 -5.62 12.37 7.80
CA GLY A 127 -5.91 11.34 8.78
C GLY A 127 -4.71 10.45 9.13
N ALA A 128 -3.74 10.32 8.23
CA ALA A 128 -2.59 9.43 8.42
C ALA A 128 -1.69 9.89 9.57
N THR A 129 -1.24 8.96 10.41
CA THR A 129 -0.24 9.25 11.45
C THR A 129 1.16 9.44 10.85
N LYS A 130 1.41 8.82 9.70
CA LYS A 130 2.65 9.00 8.94
C LYS A 130 2.36 8.85 7.45
N LEU A 131 2.93 9.77 6.68
CA LEU A 131 3.00 9.69 5.23
C LEU A 131 4.41 9.33 4.79
N ILE A 132 4.52 8.30 3.96
CA ILE A 132 5.78 7.90 3.33
C ILE A 132 5.65 8.16 1.83
N ASN A 133 6.43 9.12 1.32
CA ASN A 133 6.46 9.43 -0.10
C ASN A 133 7.49 8.53 -0.81
N ILE A 134 7.03 7.84 -1.85
CA ILE A 134 7.85 7.03 -2.77
C ILE A 134 8.02 7.87 -4.04
N SER A 135 9.19 8.49 -4.19
CA SER A 135 9.55 9.40 -5.28
C SER A 135 10.96 9.19 -5.77
#